data_AF-A0A4Q3YUW4-F1
#
_entry.id   AF-A0A4Q3YUW4-F1
#
_cell.length_a   1.000
_cell.length_b   1.000
_cell.length_c   1.000
_cell.angle_alpha   90.00
_cell.angle_beta   90.00
_cell.angle_gamma   90.00
#
_symmetry.space_group_name_H-M   'P 1'
#
loop_
_entity.id
_entity.type
_entity.pdbx_description
1 polymer ?
#
loop_
_entity_poly.entity_id
_entity_poly.type
_entity_poly.pdbx_seq_one_letter_code
_entity_poly.pdbx_strand_id
1 'polypeptide(L)'
;MLKTLLGDPAAPEYAVIIRKLQETAPEHRAIYDARQDKAVMIDHVAIFARNLKSAGLSALRAGKIDERQKLGMVLMIMEKMVDKTGAFPTDIDKRMLFVRLSRILLWAERQGLEGIKPEKVMNDFIDIDFVVAASYFDEIMTRDKTVEYLDRMMRNAMIQPYAESAIEAATAIGFKVSA
;
A
#
# COMPACT_ATOMS: atom_id res chain seq x y z
N MET A 1 13.01 14.45 -2.75
CA MET A 1 11.59 14.44 -2.31
C MET A 1 11.18 13.08 -1.74
N LEU A 2 11.80 11.95 -2.13
CA LEU A 2 11.48 10.62 -1.57
C LEU A 2 11.92 10.39 -0.11
N LYS A 3 13.07 10.95 0.30
CA LYS A 3 13.59 10.83 1.68
C LYS A 3 12.58 11.31 2.74
N THR A 4 11.68 12.23 2.37
CA THR A 4 10.61 12.76 3.24
C THR A 4 9.32 11.92 3.25
N LEU A 5 9.14 10.98 2.32
CA LEU A 5 7.89 10.23 2.19
C LEU A 5 7.82 8.98 3.08
N LEU A 6 8.95 8.31 3.35
CA LEU A 6 8.97 7.06 4.16
C LEU A 6 10.22 6.95 5.07
N GLY A 7 10.97 8.04 5.26
CA GLY A 7 12.33 7.96 5.81
C GLY A 7 12.80 9.21 6.57
N ASP A 8 11.92 9.86 7.33
CA ASP A 8 12.39 10.84 8.32
C ASP A 8 13.01 10.10 9.52
N PRO A 9 14.28 10.38 9.91
CA PRO A 9 14.93 9.77 11.07
C PRO A 9 14.42 10.29 12.43
N ALA A 10 13.42 11.18 12.47
CA ALA A 10 12.70 11.46 13.71
C ALA A 10 12.22 10.13 14.31
N ALA A 11 12.69 9.82 15.52
CA ALA A 11 12.53 8.52 16.18
C ALA A 11 11.11 7.96 15.98
N PRO A 12 10.96 6.64 15.75
CA PRO A 12 9.65 6.02 15.59
C PRO A 12 8.73 6.56 16.68
N GLU A 13 7.51 6.94 16.33
CA GLU A 13 6.50 7.37 17.31
C GLU A 13 6.11 6.13 18.15
N TYR A 14 7.03 5.65 18.98
CA TYR A 14 6.95 4.38 19.69
C TYR A 14 5.68 4.33 20.53
N ALA A 15 5.30 5.46 21.14
CA ALA A 15 4.03 5.59 21.85
C ALA A 15 2.81 5.35 20.94
N VAL A 16 2.81 5.84 19.70
CA VAL A 16 1.74 5.64 18.72
C VAL A 16 1.74 4.20 18.20
N ILE A 17 2.91 3.62 17.95
CA ILE A 17 3.05 2.22 17.53
C ILE A 17 2.55 1.28 18.63
N ILE A 18 2.99 1.47 19.88
CA ILE A 18 2.54 0.68 21.02
C ILE A 18 1.04 0.85 21.25
N ARG A 19 0.53 2.08 21.16
CA ARG A 19 -0.93 2.34 21.27
C ARG A 19 -1.70 1.61 20.19
N LYS A 20 -1.27 1.68 18.93
CA LYS A 20 -1.92 0.93 17.84
C LYS A 20 -1.87 -0.57 18.06
N LEU A 21 -0.74 -1.12 18.48
CA LEU A 21 -0.60 -2.55 18.83
C LEU A 21 -1.56 -2.95 19.97
N GLN A 22 -1.77 -2.06 20.94
CA GLN A 22 -2.71 -2.27 22.05
C GLN A 22 -4.17 -2.10 21.64
N GLU A 23 -4.50 -1.16 20.75
CA GLU A 23 -5.84 -0.97 20.16
C GLU A 23 -6.24 -2.18 19.30
N THR A 24 -5.26 -2.76 18.61
CA THR A 24 -5.46 -3.93 17.76
C THR A 24 -5.58 -5.23 18.57
N ALA A 25 -4.83 -5.39 19.65
CA ALA A 25 -4.69 -6.67 20.37
C ALA A 25 -5.98 -7.36 20.87
N PRO A 26 -7.05 -6.70 21.37
CA PRO A 26 -8.15 -7.45 21.98
C PRO A 26 -9.32 -7.76 21.03
N GLU A 27 -9.71 -6.86 20.12
CA GLU A 27 -10.95 -7.03 19.32
C GLU A 27 -10.90 -6.34 17.94
N HIS A 28 -9.90 -6.64 17.11
CA HIS A 28 -9.83 -6.15 15.72
C HIS A 28 -11.17 -6.18 14.96
N ARG A 29 -11.96 -7.24 15.16
CA ARG A 29 -13.26 -7.42 14.48
C ARG A 29 -14.34 -6.43 14.91
N ALA A 30 -14.22 -5.80 16.08
CA ALA A 30 -15.13 -4.76 16.54
C ALA A 30 -14.84 -3.39 15.89
N ILE A 31 -13.65 -3.24 15.31
CA ILE A 31 -13.17 -1.98 14.69
C ILE A 31 -13.57 -1.91 13.21
N TYR A 32 -13.72 -3.06 12.55
CA TYR A 32 -14.04 -3.14 11.11
C TYR A 32 -15.49 -3.55 10.85
N ASP A 33 -16.16 -2.83 9.96
CA ASP A 33 -17.40 -3.30 9.32
C ASP A 33 -17.04 -3.90 7.97
N ALA A 34 -16.92 -5.24 7.93
CA ALA A 34 -16.48 -5.96 6.75
C ALA A 34 -17.27 -5.62 5.48
N ARG A 35 -18.58 -5.30 5.59
CA ARG A 35 -19.41 -4.97 4.43
C ARG A 35 -19.15 -3.54 3.97
N GLN A 36 -19.13 -2.59 4.89
CA GLN A 36 -18.82 -1.20 4.59
C GLN A 36 -17.39 -1.06 4.04
N ASP A 37 -16.42 -1.71 4.68
CA ASP A 37 -15.01 -1.68 4.29
C ASP A 37 -14.81 -2.28 2.89
N LYS A 38 -15.50 -3.40 2.59
CA LYS A 38 -15.48 -3.97 1.24
C LYS A 38 -16.03 -2.99 0.21
N ALA A 39 -17.14 -2.30 0.50
CA ALA A 39 -17.74 -1.35 -0.43
C ALA A 39 -16.78 -0.19 -0.75
N VAL A 40 -16.19 0.42 0.29
CA VAL A 40 -15.20 1.51 0.14
C VAL A 40 -13.98 1.03 -0.65
N MET A 41 -13.52 -0.20 -0.42
CA MET A 41 -12.36 -0.73 -1.16
C MET A 41 -12.67 -1.03 -2.62
N ILE A 42 -13.89 -1.47 -2.96
CA ILE A 42 -14.31 -1.62 -4.36
C ILE A 42 -14.18 -0.28 -5.08
N ASP A 43 -14.64 0.81 -4.45
CA ASP A 43 -14.53 2.15 -5.04
C ASP A 43 -13.06 2.56 -5.24
N HIS A 44 -12.20 2.31 -4.26
CA HIS A 44 -10.77 2.59 -4.39
C HIS A 44 -10.10 1.78 -5.51
N VAL A 45 -10.40 0.48 -5.62
CA VAL A 45 -9.88 -0.37 -6.70
C VAL A 45 -10.41 0.13 -8.06
N ALA A 46 -11.67 0.53 -8.14
CA ALA A 46 -12.26 1.07 -9.36
C ALA A 46 -11.62 2.40 -9.78
N ILE A 47 -11.34 3.30 -8.83
CA ILE A 47 -10.60 4.55 -9.07
C ILE A 47 -9.19 4.25 -9.58
N PHE A 48 -8.49 3.33 -8.91
CA PHE A 48 -7.14 2.91 -9.29
C PHE A 48 -7.11 2.32 -10.70
N ALA A 49 -8.01 1.39 -11.00
CA ALA A 49 -8.15 0.75 -12.32
C ALA A 49 -8.49 1.77 -13.42
N ARG A 50 -9.34 2.76 -13.11
CA ARG A 50 -9.68 3.85 -14.05
C ARG A 50 -8.46 4.69 -14.40
N ASN A 51 -7.62 5.00 -13.42
CA ASN A 51 -6.40 5.79 -13.63
C ASN A 51 -5.36 5.04 -14.48
N LEU A 52 -5.31 3.71 -14.40
CA LEU A 52 -4.45 2.88 -15.27
C LEU A 52 -4.91 2.80 -16.73
N LYS A 53 -6.17 3.11 -17.00
CA LYS A 53 -6.84 2.88 -18.29
C LYS A 53 -6.82 1.39 -18.70
N SER A 54 -7.54 1.05 -19.77
CA SER A 54 -7.68 -0.33 -20.23
C SER A 54 -6.34 -1.00 -20.59
N ALA A 55 -5.43 -0.27 -21.24
CA ALA A 55 -4.13 -0.78 -21.64
C ALA A 55 -3.21 -1.08 -20.44
N GLY A 56 -3.14 -0.17 -19.47
CA GLY A 56 -2.35 -0.37 -18.25
C GLY A 56 -2.90 -1.48 -17.38
N LEU A 57 -4.24 -1.58 -17.26
CA LEU A 57 -4.89 -2.67 -16.53
C LEU A 57 -4.69 -4.03 -17.22
N SER A 58 -4.72 -4.07 -18.56
CA SER A 58 -4.43 -5.28 -19.34
C SER A 58 -2.97 -5.72 -19.16
N ALA A 59 -2.01 -4.79 -19.22
CA ALA A 59 -0.60 -5.07 -18.95
C ALA A 59 -0.37 -5.58 -17.52
N LEU A 60 -1.02 -4.96 -16.53
CA LEU A 60 -0.96 -5.39 -15.13
C LEU A 60 -1.45 -6.83 -14.97
N ARG A 61 -2.63 -7.14 -15.50
CA ARG A 61 -3.25 -8.48 -15.42
C ARG A 61 -2.50 -9.55 -16.19
N ALA A 62 -1.80 -9.16 -17.26
CA ALA A 62 -0.97 -10.05 -18.05
C ALA A 62 0.42 -10.30 -17.43
N GLY A 63 0.70 -9.75 -16.24
CA GLY A 63 2.01 -9.88 -15.59
C GLY A 63 3.14 -9.17 -16.33
N LYS A 64 2.81 -8.20 -17.22
CA LYS A 64 3.80 -7.42 -17.99
C LYS A 64 4.37 -6.24 -17.19
N ILE A 65 3.79 -5.97 -16.02
CA ILE A 65 4.29 -4.97 -15.08
C ILE A 65 5.01 -5.71 -13.95
N ASP A 66 6.33 -5.53 -13.86
CA ASP A 66 7.16 -6.20 -12.86
C ASP A 66 7.06 -5.55 -11.46
N GLU A 67 7.68 -6.17 -10.45
CA GLU A 67 7.62 -5.66 -9.06
C GLU A 67 8.20 -4.25 -8.90
N ARG A 68 9.25 -3.91 -9.65
CA ARG A 68 9.91 -2.61 -9.56
C ARG A 68 9.04 -1.53 -10.19
N GLN A 69 8.40 -1.82 -11.31
CA GLN A 69 7.42 -0.94 -11.94
C GLN A 69 6.19 -0.75 -11.03
N LYS A 70 5.68 -1.83 -10.42
CA LYS A 70 4.58 -1.76 -9.43
C LYS A 70 4.93 -0.84 -8.26
N LEU A 71 6.15 -0.96 -7.71
CA LEU A 71 6.63 -0.07 -6.66
C LEU A 71 6.62 1.40 -7.13
N GLY A 72 7.18 1.68 -8.30
CA GLY A 72 7.21 3.04 -8.86
C GLY A 72 5.82 3.64 -9.03
N MET A 73 4.86 2.84 -9.51
CA MET A 73 3.46 3.28 -9.66
C MET A 73 2.84 3.68 -8.32
N VAL A 74 3.03 2.87 -7.27
CA VAL A 74 2.53 3.17 -5.92
C VAL A 74 3.16 4.45 -5.38
N LEU A 75 4.49 4.61 -5.52
CA LEU A 75 5.21 5.79 -5.05
C LEU A 75 4.74 7.06 -5.74
N MET A 76 4.56 7.04 -7.07
CA MET A 76 4.06 8.18 -7.83
C MET A 76 2.64 8.58 -7.43
N ILE A 77 1.76 7.60 -7.15
CA ILE A 77 0.40 7.88 -6.66
C ILE A 77 0.45 8.50 -5.27
N MET A 78 1.26 7.93 -4.39
CA MET A 78 1.42 8.40 -3.02
C MET A 78 1.93 9.83 -2.97
N GLU A 79 2.98 10.16 -3.73
CA GLU A 79 3.53 11.52 -3.84
C GLU A 79 2.45 12.50 -4.27
N LYS A 80 1.67 12.17 -5.30
CA LYS A 80 0.56 13.01 -5.75
C LYS A 80 -0.52 13.21 -4.70
N MET A 81 -0.86 12.17 -3.92
CA MET A 81 -1.86 12.26 -2.86
C MET A 81 -1.39 13.14 -1.71
N VAL A 82 -0.12 13.01 -1.31
CA VAL A 82 0.50 13.84 -0.29
C VAL A 82 0.50 15.31 -0.74
N ASP A 83 0.95 15.59 -1.96
CA ASP A 83 0.98 16.94 -2.52
C ASP A 83 -0.41 17.60 -2.59
N LYS A 84 -1.44 16.82 -2.98
CA LYS A 84 -2.80 17.34 -3.16
C LYS A 84 -3.51 17.62 -1.83
N THR A 85 -3.27 16.80 -0.83
CA THR A 85 -4.07 16.84 0.41
C THR A 85 -3.35 17.52 1.56
N GLY A 86 -2.01 17.52 1.57
CA GLY A 86 -1.22 17.88 2.75
C GLY A 86 -1.55 17.03 3.99
N ALA A 87 -2.39 16.00 3.83
CA ALA A 87 -2.72 15.03 4.86
C ALA A 87 -1.59 14.01 4.97
N PHE A 88 -1.63 13.11 5.95
CA PHE A 88 -0.53 12.19 6.32
C PHE A 88 0.61 12.88 7.11
N PRO A 89 0.27 13.46 8.29
CA PRO A 89 1.22 14.20 9.13
C PRO A 89 2.33 13.33 9.73
N THR A 90 2.06 12.04 9.93
CA THR A 90 3.00 11.11 10.59
C THR A 90 3.63 10.12 9.60
N ASP A 91 4.79 9.56 9.96
CA ASP A 91 5.43 8.48 9.19
C ASP A 91 4.52 7.24 9.11
N ILE A 92 3.79 6.93 10.18
CA ILE A 92 2.88 5.78 10.21
C ILE A 92 1.71 5.97 9.24
N ASP A 93 1.17 7.19 9.09
CA ASP A 93 0.12 7.48 8.12
C ASP A 93 0.60 7.27 6.69
N LYS A 94 1.84 7.67 6.40
CA LYS A 94 2.48 7.47 5.09
C LYS A 94 2.71 6.00 4.79
N ARG A 95 3.20 5.22 5.77
CA ARG A 95 3.36 3.75 5.63
C ARG A 95 2.03 3.05 5.44
N MET A 96 0.99 3.43 6.19
CA MET A 96 -0.36 2.93 6.02
C MET A 96 -0.90 3.21 4.62
N LEU A 97 -0.74 4.43 4.12
CA LEU A 97 -1.12 4.79 2.76
C LEU A 97 -0.38 3.92 1.73
N PHE A 98 0.94 3.77 1.88
CA PHE A 98 1.75 2.96 0.98
C PHE A 98 1.29 1.50 0.90
N VAL A 99 1.09 0.83 2.04
CA VAL A 99 0.67 -0.59 2.05
C VAL A 99 -0.75 -0.73 1.51
N ARG A 100 -1.65 0.21 1.81
CA ARG A 100 -3.01 0.23 1.25
C ARG A 100 -3.00 0.36 -0.27
N LEU A 101 -2.22 1.29 -0.82
CA LEU A 101 -2.07 1.45 -2.27
C LEU A 101 -1.47 0.19 -2.92
N SER A 102 -0.45 -0.40 -2.29
CA SER A 102 0.15 -1.66 -2.74
C SER A 102 -0.87 -2.82 -2.75
N ARG A 103 -1.73 -2.91 -1.73
CA ARG A 103 -2.79 -3.92 -1.68
C ARG A 103 -3.85 -3.70 -2.76
N ILE A 104 -4.27 -2.45 -2.97
CA ILE A 104 -5.22 -2.07 -4.02
C ILE A 104 -4.68 -2.46 -5.40
N LEU A 105 -3.39 -2.24 -5.66
CA LEU A 105 -2.73 -2.65 -6.90
C LEU A 105 -2.79 -4.18 -7.09
N LEU A 106 -2.54 -4.97 -6.04
CA LEU A 106 -2.65 -6.44 -6.10
C LEU A 106 -4.09 -6.91 -6.36
N TRP A 107 -5.08 -6.27 -5.76
CA TRP A 107 -6.49 -6.58 -6.05
C TRP A 107 -6.85 -6.23 -7.49
N ALA A 108 -6.41 -5.07 -8.01
CA ALA A 108 -6.63 -4.68 -9.40
C ALA A 108 -5.99 -5.66 -10.41
N GLU A 109 -4.79 -6.15 -10.08
CA GLU A 109 -4.10 -7.20 -10.84
C GLU A 109 -4.90 -8.51 -10.87
N ARG A 110 -5.54 -8.88 -9.76
CA ARG A 110 -6.34 -10.11 -9.61
C ARG A 110 -7.81 -9.96 -10.02
N GLN A 111 -8.13 -8.99 -10.89
CA GLN A 111 -9.46 -8.69 -11.43
C GLN A 111 -10.45 -8.02 -10.47
N GLY A 112 -10.03 -7.49 -9.33
CA GLY A 112 -10.87 -6.69 -8.44
C GLY A 112 -11.26 -7.40 -7.13
N LEU A 113 -12.36 -6.92 -6.53
CA LEU A 113 -12.83 -7.32 -5.19
C LEU A 113 -14.27 -7.87 -5.19
N GLU A 114 -14.96 -7.84 -6.32
CA GLU A 114 -16.39 -8.12 -6.44
C GLU A 114 -16.73 -9.52 -5.91
N GLY A 115 -15.93 -10.52 -6.29
CA GLY A 115 -16.07 -11.92 -5.86
C GLY A 115 -15.43 -12.27 -4.50
N ILE A 116 -14.75 -11.34 -3.84
CA ILE A 116 -14.06 -11.61 -2.57
C ILE A 116 -15.04 -11.46 -1.40
N LYS A 117 -15.05 -12.42 -0.48
CA LYS A 117 -15.90 -12.36 0.72
C LYS A 117 -15.54 -11.14 1.59
N PRO A 118 -16.50 -10.40 2.16
CA PRO A 118 -16.24 -9.26 3.04
C PRO A 118 -15.21 -9.57 4.15
N GLU A 119 -15.32 -10.75 4.77
CA GLU A 119 -14.46 -11.18 5.87
C GLU A 119 -13.00 -11.34 5.42
N LYS A 120 -12.78 -11.69 4.14
CA LYS A 120 -11.43 -11.76 3.56
C LYS A 120 -10.85 -10.36 3.35
N VAL A 121 -11.67 -9.37 2.97
CA VAL A 121 -11.22 -7.97 2.87
C VAL A 121 -10.85 -7.43 4.26
N MET A 122 -11.63 -7.76 5.29
CA MET A 122 -11.29 -7.42 6.67
C MET A 122 -9.97 -8.05 7.12
N ASN A 123 -9.73 -9.34 6.82
CA ASN A 123 -8.45 -9.98 7.11
C ASN A 123 -7.29 -9.28 6.37
N ASP A 124 -7.51 -8.88 5.12
CA ASP A 124 -6.51 -8.15 4.33
C ASP A 124 -6.18 -6.78 4.96
N PHE A 125 -7.09 -6.14 5.71
CA PHE A 125 -6.81 -4.92 6.48
C PHE A 125 -5.96 -5.19 7.72
N ILE A 126 -6.24 -6.28 8.43
CA ILE A 126 -5.43 -6.70 9.57
C ILE A 126 -4.00 -7.01 9.11
N ASP A 127 -3.85 -7.67 7.96
CA ASP A 127 -2.56 -7.92 7.33
C ASP A 127 -1.81 -6.61 7.01
N ILE A 128 -2.51 -5.57 6.56
CA ILE A 128 -1.91 -4.24 6.30
C ILE A 128 -1.34 -3.66 7.59
N ASP A 129 -2.10 -3.67 8.68
CA ASP A 129 -1.64 -3.14 9.97
C ASP A 129 -0.43 -3.94 10.48
N PHE A 130 -0.43 -5.26 10.28
CA PHE A 130 0.69 -6.12 10.63
C PHE A 130 1.97 -5.78 9.84
N VAL A 131 1.86 -5.55 8.52
CA VAL A 131 3.00 -5.11 7.69
C VAL A 131 3.53 -3.76 8.16
N VAL A 132 2.65 -2.80 8.46
CA VAL A 132 3.09 -1.48 8.93
C VAL A 132 3.78 -1.58 10.28
N ALA A 133 3.24 -2.34 11.23
CA ALA A 133 3.91 -2.58 12.50
C ALA A 133 5.28 -3.25 12.29
N ALA A 134 5.34 -4.32 11.48
CA ALA A 134 6.56 -5.05 11.17
C ALA A 134 7.63 -4.20 10.47
N SER A 135 7.23 -3.17 9.72
CA SER A 135 8.17 -2.28 9.02
C SER A 135 9.02 -1.40 9.95
N TYR A 136 8.63 -1.28 11.23
CA TYR A 136 9.44 -0.64 12.28
C TYR A 136 10.42 -1.62 12.95
N PHE A 137 10.37 -2.89 12.58
CA PHE A 137 11.25 -3.95 13.04
C PHE A 137 12.05 -4.53 11.87
N ASP A 138 13.09 -5.30 12.19
CA ASP A 138 14.01 -5.82 11.18
C ASP A 138 13.42 -6.99 10.37
N GLU A 139 12.36 -7.64 10.86
CA GLU A 139 11.81 -8.85 10.22
C GLU A 139 10.29 -8.97 10.44
N ILE A 140 9.62 -9.60 9.47
CA ILE A 140 8.23 -10.03 9.58
C ILE A 140 8.16 -11.55 9.70
N MET A 141 7.53 -12.05 10.76
CA MET A 141 7.32 -13.49 10.94
C MET A 141 5.95 -13.90 10.41
N THR A 142 5.88 -14.29 9.14
CA THR A 142 4.66 -14.76 8.50
C THR A 142 4.96 -15.84 7.48
N ARG A 143 3.93 -16.61 7.09
CA ARG A 143 3.96 -17.52 5.93
C ARG A 143 3.02 -17.07 4.81
N ASP A 144 2.32 -15.96 5.02
CA ASP A 144 1.43 -15.41 4.00
C ASP A 144 2.27 -14.67 2.95
N LYS A 145 2.31 -15.22 1.74
CA LYS A 145 3.10 -14.67 0.62
C LYS A 145 2.68 -13.26 0.22
N THR A 146 1.44 -12.87 0.49
CA THR A 146 0.96 -11.52 0.21
C THR A 146 1.51 -10.54 1.24
N VAL A 147 1.54 -10.94 2.51
CA VAL A 147 2.15 -10.16 3.59
C VAL A 147 3.66 -10.02 3.38
N GLU A 148 4.36 -11.11 3.03
CA GLU A 148 5.79 -11.09 2.66
C GLU A 148 6.07 -10.14 1.47
N TYR A 149 5.20 -10.16 0.46
CA TYR A 149 5.31 -9.27 -0.69
C TYR A 149 5.15 -7.80 -0.29
N LEU A 150 4.15 -7.48 0.52
CA LEU A 150 3.88 -6.12 0.98
C LEU A 150 5.01 -5.58 1.87
N ASP A 151 5.55 -6.41 2.77
CA ASP A 151 6.72 -6.06 3.59
C ASP A 151 7.96 -5.82 2.72
N ARG A 152 8.24 -6.70 1.73
CA ARG A 152 9.34 -6.49 0.77
C ARG A 152 9.18 -5.19 -0.01
N MET A 153 7.97 -4.88 -0.50
CA MET A 153 7.70 -3.61 -1.17
C MET A 153 7.98 -2.42 -0.27
N MET A 154 7.53 -2.46 0.99
CA MET A 154 7.75 -1.40 1.98
C MET A 154 9.26 -1.19 2.23
N ARG A 155 10.01 -2.26 2.48
CA ARG A 155 11.46 -2.18 2.71
C ARG A 155 12.20 -1.61 1.50
N ASN A 156 11.84 -2.07 0.31
CA ASN A 156 12.40 -1.54 -0.94
C ASN A 156 12.07 -0.06 -1.16
N ALA A 157 10.89 0.40 -0.74
CA ALA A 157 10.50 1.81 -0.81
C ALA A 157 11.33 2.71 0.13
N MET A 158 11.80 2.17 1.26
CA MET A 158 12.67 2.89 2.20
C MET A 158 14.13 2.99 1.72
N ILE A 159 14.54 2.16 0.75
CA ILE A 159 15.88 2.21 0.14
C ILE A 159 15.87 3.25 -0.98
N GLN A 160 16.37 4.46 -0.69
CA GLN A 160 16.27 5.61 -1.60
C GLN A 160 16.70 5.33 -3.05
N PRO A 161 17.91 4.77 -3.33
CA PRO A 161 18.31 4.50 -4.71
C PRO A 161 17.38 3.51 -5.42
N TYR A 162 16.81 2.56 -4.68
CA TYR A 162 15.88 1.60 -5.24
C TYR A 162 14.54 2.26 -5.58
N ALA A 163 14.02 3.09 -4.68
CA ALA A 163 12.76 3.81 -4.85
C ALA A 163 12.80 4.81 -6.02
N GLU A 164 13.89 5.57 -6.16
CA GLU A 164 14.12 6.47 -7.30
C GLU A 164 14.12 5.68 -8.62
N SER A 165 14.89 4.59 -8.66
CA SER A 165 14.98 3.75 -9.85
C SER A 165 13.67 3.01 -10.17
N ALA A 166 12.79 2.80 -9.18
CA ALA A 166 11.46 2.23 -9.36
C ALA A 166 10.50 3.23 -10.03
N ILE A 167 10.53 4.50 -9.62
CA ILE A 167 9.77 5.59 -10.26
C ILE A 167 10.19 5.76 -11.72
N GLU A 168 11.49 5.70 -12.00
CA GLU A 168 12.01 5.71 -13.37
C GLU A 168 11.45 4.55 -14.20
N ALA A 169 11.42 3.34 -13.62
CA ALA A 169 10.89 2.15 -14.30
C ALA A 169 9.39 2.28 -14.60
N ALA A 170 8.59 2.81 -13.67
CA ALA A 170 7.17 3.08 -13.90
C ALA A 170 6.96 4.16 -14.98
N THR A 171 7.78 5.21 -14.98
CA THR A 171 7.74 6.26 -15.99
C THR A 171 8.11 5.73 -17.38
N ALA A 172 9.08 4.82 -17.46
CA ALA A 172 9.54 4.21 -18.71
C ALA A 172 8.46 3.36 -19.40
N ILE A 173 7.53 2.76 -18.65
CA ILE A 173 6.35 2.07 -19.21
C ILE A 173 5.18 3.03 -19.51
N GLY A 174 5.41 4.34 -19.41
CA GLY A 174 4.43 5.38 -19.71
C GLY A 174 3.39 5.59 -18.62
N PHE A 175 3.60 5.08 -17.40
CA PHE A 175 2.71 5.35 -16.28
C PHE A 175 2.79 6.83 -15.90
N LYS A 176 1.62 7.45 -15.70
CA LYS A 176 1.48 8.85 -15.28
C LYS A 176 0.32 8.95 -14.31
N VAL A 177 0.46 9.78 -13.28
CA VAL A 177 -0.61 10.09 -12.35
C VAL A 177 -1.29 11.39 -12.80
N SER A 178 -2.57 11.31 -13.14
CA SER A 178 -3.39 12.45 -13.54
C SER A 178 -3.44 13.52 -12.44
N ALA A 179 -3.54 14.80 -12.83
CA ALA A 179 -3.71 15.92 -11.89
C ALA A 179 -5.10 15.91 -11.22
#